data_AF-A0A533XPU4-F1
#
_entry.id   AF-A0A533XPU4-F1
#
_cell.length_a   1.000
_cell.length_b   1.000
_cell.length_c   1.000
_cell.angle_alpha   90.00
_cell.angle_beta   90.00
_cell.angle_gamma   90.00
#
_symmetry.space_group_name_H-M   'P 1'
#
loop_
_entity.id
_entity.type
_entity.pdbx_description
1 polymer ?
#
loop_
_entity_poly.entity_id
_entity_poly.type
_entity_poly.pdbx_seq_one_letter_code
_entity_poly.pdbx_strand_id
1 'polypeptide(L)'
;VRLAKEQHWPVDAMNPPKPLVRLVAKNGLAQAESDPMMTQWGMKDEAIVDDPIYRKRILQQLQACHGGGADSFYQTMFEASMVRDEGMAKTLVHRLNQIRSGSDPLAGPLVSYTGGGHIQYNLPVPKRVARRLTDQVRQVSVYMTSFELGRVEELQDMITEKIADYLWLTPVSAQGPPRRC
;
A
#
# COMPACT_ATOMS: atom_id res chain seq x y z
N VAL A 1 -11.73 13.01 -0.64
CA VAL A 1 -12.50 12.91 -1.90
C VAL A 1 -13.31 14.16 -2.27
N ARG A 2 -13.79 14.98 -1.32
CA ARG A 2 -14.57 16.20 -1.64
C ARG A 2 -13.88 17.13 -2.64
N LEU A 3 -12.60 17.47 -2.40
CA LEU A 3 -11.81 18.30 -3.32
C LEU A 3 -11.78 17.73 -4.74
N ALA A 4 -11.52 16.43 -4.89
CA ALA A 4 -11.52 15.77 -6.20
C ALA A 4 -12.89 15.85 -6.89
N LYS A 5 -13.99 15.76 -6.14
CA LYS A 5 -15.35 15.94 -6.68
C LYS A 5 -15.58 17.37 -7.16
N GLU A 6 -15.20 18.37 -6.36
CA GLU A 6 -15.33 19.79 -6.73
C GLU A 6 -14.51 20.15 -7.96
N GLN A 7 -13.33 19.55 -8.09
CA GLN A 7 -12.43 19.74 -9.24
C GLN A 7 -12.71 18.79 -10.42
N HIS A 8 -13.73 17.94 -10.30
CA HIS A 8 -14.08 16.92 -11.31
C HIS A 8 -12.91 16.01 -11.71
N TRP A 9 -12.00 15.73 -10.77
CA TRP A 9 -10.89 14.81 -11.01
C TRP A 9 -11.37 13.35 -10.99
N PRO A 10 -10.81 12.48 -11.84
CA PRO A 10 -11.09 11.05 -11.78
C PRO A 10 -10.60 10.47 -10.45
N VAL A 11 -11.41 9.61 -9.84
CA VAL A 11 -11.08 8.94 -8.58
C VAL A 11 -11.37 7.46 -8.70
N ASP A 12 -10.31 6.66 -8.56
CA ASP A 12 -10.40 5.20 -8.62
C ASP A 12 -10.22 4.58 -7.23
N ALA A 13 -10.96 3.51 -6.97
CA ALA A 13 -10.73 2.68 -5.80
C ALA A 13 -9.44 1.88 -6.01
N MET A 14 -8.41 2.17 -5.21
CA MET A 14 -7.10 1.52 -5.36
C MET A 14 -7.05 0.11 -4.78
N ASN A 15 -7.75 -0.12 -3.67
CA ASN A 15 -7.68 -1.40 -2.95
C ASN A 15 -8.44 -2.52 -3.67
N PRO A 16 -7.93 -3.76 -3.61
CA PRO A 16 -8.75 -4.94 -3.83
C PRO A 16 -9.97 -4.96 -2.90
N PRO A 17 -11.06 -5.63 -3.31
CA PRO A 17 -12.25 -5.69 -2.49
C PRO A 17 -11.94 -6.36 -1.15
N LYS A 18 -12.50 -5.80 -0.08
CA LYS A 18 -12.28 -6.28 1.29
C LYS A 18 -12.55 -7.79 1.46
N PRO A 19 -13.57 -8.40 0.84
CA PRO A 19 -13.79 -9.84 0.94
C PRO A 19 -12.64 -10.68 0.36
N LEU A 20 -11.94 -10.22 -0.68
CA LEU A 20 -10.82 -10.95 -1.28
C LEU A 20 -9.61 -10.97 -0.35
N VAL A 21 -9.25 -9.82 0.21
CA VAL A 21 -8.16 -9.73 1.19
C VAL A 21 -8.47 -10.58 2.44
N ARG A 22 -9.74 -10.61 2.86
CA ARG A 22 -10.19 -11.44 4.00
C ARG A 22 -10.14 -12.93 3.70
N LEU A 23 -10.46 -13.34 2.48
CA LEU A 23 -10.34 -14.72 2.04
C LEU A 23 -8.91 -15.21 2.24
N VAL A 24 -7.94 -14.46 1.72
CA VAL A 24 -6.50 -14.78 1.86
C VAL A 24 -6.07 -14.76 3.32
N ALA A 25 -6.47 -13.75 4.09
CA ALA A 25 -6.13 -13.67 5.51
C ALA A 25 -6.68 -14.83 6.35
N LYS A 26 -7.79 -15.45 5.93
CA LYS A 26 -8.41 -16.57 6.64
C LYS A 26 -7.83 -17.92 6.22
N ASN A 27 -7.58 -18.08 4.92
CA ASN A 27 -7.34 -19.38 4.30
C ASN A 27 -5.90 -19.56 3.78
N GLY A 28 -5.13 -18.48 3.74
CA GLY A 28 -3.84 -18.41 3.06
C GLY A 28 -3.97 -18.28 1.54
N LEU A 29 -2.88 -17.86 0.90
CA LEU A 29 -2.82 -17.59 -0.53
C LEU A 29 -3.07 -18.86 -1.36
N ALA A 30 -2.40 -19.96 -1.03
CA ALA A 30 -2.50 -21.21 -1.78
C ALA A 30 -3.94 -21.74 -1.90
N GLN A 31 -4.75 -21.60 -0.84
CA GLN A 31 -6.15 -21.98 -0.89
C GLN A 31 -6.99 -20.93 -1.66
N ALA A 32 -6.71 -19.65 -1.44
CA ALA A 32 -7.45 -18.54 -2.04
C ALA A 32 -7.27 -18.43 -3.56
N GLU A 33 -6.14 -18.89 -4.12
CA GLU A 33 -5.86 -18.86 -5.57
C GLU A 33 -6.92 -19.56 -6.43
N SER A 34 -7.52 -20.62 -5.89
CA SER A 34 -8.58 -21.39 -6.56
C SER A 34 -9.97 -20.75 -6.46
N ASP A 35 -10.14 -19.74 -5.62
CA ASP A 35 -11.43 -19.12 -5.37
C ASP A 35 -11.89 -18.27 -6.58
N PRO A 36 -13.16 -18.36 -7.02
CA PRO A 36 -13.70 -17.55 -8.11
C PRO A 36 -13.47 -16.04 -7.95
N MET A 37 -13.37 -15.55 -6.71
CA MET A 37 -13.06 -14.16 -6.43
C MET A 37 -11.72 -13.70 -7.01
N MET A 38 -10.70 -14.57 -7.06
CA MET A 38 -9.43 -14.22 -7.69
C MET A 38 -9.61 -13.89 -9.16
N THR A 39 -10.47 -14.63 -9.88
CA THR A 39 -10.77 -14.33 -11.29
C THR A 39 -11.64 -13.10 -11.42
N GLN A 40 -12.70 -12.99 -10.61
CA GLN A 40 -13.65 -11.87 -10.64
C GLN A 40 -12.96 -10.51 -10.52
N TRP A 41 -11.93 -10.42 -9.67
CA TRP A 41 -11.17 -9.20 -9.43
C TRP A 41 -9.85 -9.14 -10.22
N GLY A 42 -9.66 -10.10 -11.12
CA GLY A 42 -8.50 -10.24 -12.00
C GLY A 42 -7.17 -10.41 -11.25
N MET A 43 -7.18 -10.99 -10.06
CA MET A 43 -5.98 -11.30 -9.28
C MET A 43 -5.42 -12.69 -9.58
N LYS A 44 -6.16 -13.56 -10.30
CA LYS A 44 -5.76 -14.93 -10.58
C LYS A 44 -4.43 -15.05 -11.35
N ASP A 45 -4.23 -14.19 -12.36
CA ASP A 45 -3.03 -14.23 -13.21
C ASP A 45 -1.98 -13.20 -12.76
N GLU A 46 -2.18 -12.58 -11.60
CA GLU A 46 -1.26 -11.57 -11.07
C GLU A 46 -0.10 -12.26 -10.34
N ALA A 47 1.13 -11.82 -10.65
CA ALA A 47 2.31 -12.35 -9.98
C ALA A 47 2.40 -11.83 -8.53
N ILE A 48 2.02 -12.68 -7.57
CA ILE A 48 2.18 -12.41 -6.12
C ILE A 48 3.60 -12.78 -5.69
N VAL A 49 4.49 -11.78 -5.67
CA VAL A 49 5.90 -12.00 -5.36
C VAL A 49 6.18 -11.81 -3.87
N ASP A 50 6.81 -12.84 -3.30
CA ASP A 50 7.42 -12.83 -1.98
C ASP A 50 8.86 -12.31 -2.07
N ASP A 51 9.01 -11.03 -1.74
CA ASP A 51 10.31 -10.37 -1.63
C ASP A 51 10.84 -10.50 -0.19
N PRO A 52 12.05 -11.05 0.04
CA PRO A 52 12.60 -11.25 1.38
C PRO A 52 12.69 -9.96 2.22
N ILE A 53 12.97 -8.82 1.60
CA ILE A 53 13.07 -7.52 2.31
C ILE A 53 11.68 -7.07 2.73
N TYR A 54 10.71 -7.18 1.82
CA TYR A 54 9.30 -6.90 2.11
C TYR A 54 8.78 -7.81 3.22
N ARG A 55 9.01 -9.12 3.12
CA ARG A 55 8.64 -10.13 4.11
C ARG A 55 9.14 -9.78 5.51
N LYS A 56 10.44 -9.50 5.64
CA LYS A 56 11.03 -9.14 6.93
C LYS A 56 10.32 -7.92 7.55
N ARG A 57 10.08 -6.88 6.75
CA ARG A 57 9.45 -5.64 7.22
C ARG A 57 8.00 -5.85 7.63
N ILE A 58 7.20 -6.50 6.79
CA ILE A 58 5.78 -6.72 7.08
C ILE A 58 5.60 -7.65 8.28
N LEU A 59 6.36 -8.74 8.38
CA LEU A 59 6.27 -9.63 9.55
C LEU A 59 6.67 -8.91 10.85
N GLN A 60 7.73 -8.08 10.83
CA GLN A 60 8.10 -7.27 11.98
C GLN A 60 6.98 -6.31 12.41
N GLN A 61 6.31 -5.68 11.45
CA GLN A 61 5.17 -4.79 11.72
C GLN A 61 3.96 -5.56 12.27
N LEU A 62 3.63 -6.72 11.68
CA LEU A 62 2.53 -7.56 12.12
C LEU A 62 2.75 -8.08 13.54
N GLN A 63 3.97 -8.50 13.88
CA GLN A 63 4.32 -8.96 15.22
C GLN A 63 4.26 -7.82 16.24
N ALA A 64 4.71 -6.62 15.87
CA ALA A 64 4.62 -5.44 16.73
C ALA A 64 3.16 -5.03 16.99
N CYS A 65 2.27 -5.15 16.00
CA CYS A 65 0.86 -4.77 16.13
C CYS A 65 -0.04 -5.85 16.74
N HIS A 66 0.28 -7.12 16.55
CA HIS A 66 -0.58 -8.26 16.89
C HIS A 66 0.17 -9.30 17.71
N GLY A 67 0.98 -8.86 18.68
CA GLY A 67 1.81 -9.74 19.51
C GLY A 67 1.03 -10.92 20.13
N GLY A 68 1.71 -12.07 20.25
CA GLY A 68 1.13 -13.28 20.86
C GLY A 68 0.32 -14.18 19.92
N GLY A 69 0.33 -13.91 18.61
CA GLY A 69 -0.25 -14.79 17.59
C GLY A 69 0.62 -16.01 17.28
N ALA A 70 0.01 -17.05 16.69
CA ALA A 70 0.75 -18.19 16.15
C ALA A 70 1.43 -17.84 14.81
N ASP A 71 2.50 -18.55 14.44
CA ASP A 71 3.23 -18.30 13.20
C ASP A 71 2.33 -18.41 11.95
N SER A 72 1.38 -19.35 11.95
CA SER A 72 0.40 -19.52 10.88
C SER A 72 -0.52 -18.30 10.71
N PHE A 73 -0.82 -17.59 11.79
CA PHE A 73 -1.60 -16.35 11.76
C PHE A 73 -0.79 -15.21 11.11
N TYR A 74 0.49 -15.06 11.46
CA TYR A 74 1.35 -14.06 10.83
C TYR A 74 1.58 -14.35 9.35
N GLN A 75 1.73 -15.63 8.98
CA GLN A 75 1.93 -16.03 7.58
C GLN A 75 0.72 -15.68 6.69
N THR A 76 -0.50 -15.98 7.15
CA THR A 76 -1.73 -15.65 6.38
C THR A 76 -1.99 -14.14 6.31
N MET A 77 -1.67 -13.39 7.37
CA MET A 77 -1.72 -11.92 7.34
C MET A 77 -0.68 -11.31 6.41
N PHE A 78 0.53 -11.89 6.36
CA PHE A 78 1.57 -11.51 5.42
C PHE A 78 1.14 -11.76 3.96
N GLU A 79 0.60 -12.94 3.68
CA GLU A 79 0.05 -13.29 2.37
C GLU A 79 -1.08 -12.35 1.94
N ALA A 80 -1.99 -12.02 2.85
CA ALA A 80 -3.05 -11.05 2.59
C ALA A 80 -2.51 -9.64 2.32
N SER A 81 -1.40 -9.26 2.97
CA SER A 81 -0.71 -8.00 2.71
C SER A 81 -0.10 -7.97 1.31
N MET A 82 0.54 -9.07 0.87
CA MET A 82 1.05 -9.21 -0.49
C MET A 82 -0.05 -9.07 -1.54
N VAL A 83 -1.19 -9.77 -1.36
CA VAL A 83 -2.32 -9.69 -2.30
C VAL A 83 -2.91 -8.28 -2.35
N ARG A 84 -3.03 -7.61 -1.19
CA ARG A 84 -3.52 -6.23 -1.15
C ARG A 84 -2.57 -5.29 -1.89
N ASP A 85 -1.27 -5.36 -1.63
CA ASP A 85 -0.28 -4.48 -2.24
C ASP A 85 -0.12 -4.72 -3.75
N GLU A 86 -0.18 -5.97 -4.19
CA GLU A 86 -0.19 -6.30 -5.62
C GLU A 86 -1.43 -5.77 -6.32
N GLY A 87 -2.60 -5.92 -5.72
CA GLY A 87 -3.82 -5.40 -6.32
C GLY A 87 -3.88 -3.86 -6.32
N MET A 88 -3.31 -3.19 -5.31
CA MET A 88 -3.11 -1.73 -5.36
C MET A 88 -2.17 -1.34 -6.51
N ALA A 89 -1.03 -2.03 -6.63
CA ALA A 89 -0.06 -1.78 -7.70
C ALA A 89 -0.66 -2.01 -9.10
N LYS A 90 -1.46 -3.07 -9.27
CA LYS A 90 -2.20 -3.35 -10.51
C LYS A 90 -3.09 -2.18 -10.90
N THR A 91 -3.89 -1.66 -9.97
CA THR A 91 -4.78 -0.51 -10.23
C THR A 91 -4.01 0.72 -10.66
N LEU A 92 -2.89 1.04 -9.97
CA LEU A 92 -2.06 2.19 -10.30
C LEU A 92 -1.42 2.07 -11.69
N VAL A 93 -0.91 0.89 -12.04
CA VAL A 93 -0.30 0.62 -13.35
C VAL A 93 -1.33 0.73 -14.47
N HIS A 94 -2.53 0.17 -14.26
CA HIS A 94 -3.63 0.31 -15.21
C HIS A 94 -3.94 1.79 -15.47
N ARG A 95 -4.08 2.58 -14.40
CA ARG A 95 -4.41 4.00 -14.50
C ARG A 95 -3.30 4.81 -15.18
N LEU A 96 -2.04 4.55 -14.81
CA LEU A 96 -0.89 5.21 -15.44
C LEU A 96 -0.80 4.90 -16.94
N ASN A 97 -1.10 3.67 -17.35
CA ASN A 97 -1.10 3.30 -18.77
C ASN A 97 -2.22 4.00 -19.56
N GLN A 98 -3.40 4.20 -18.97
CA GLN A 98 -4.47 4.99 -19.58
C GLN A 98 -4.07 6.46 -19.79
N ILE A 99 -3.37 7.05 -18.81
CA ILE A 99 -2.84 8.42 -18.91
C ILE A 99 -1.79 8.49 -20.02
N ARG A 100 -0.84 7.54 -20.07
CA ARG A 100 0.24 7.50 -21.07
C ARG A 100 -0.27 7.31 -22.50
N SER A 101 -1.34 6.55 -22.70
CA SER A 101 -1.91 6.33 -24.04
C SER A 101 -2.72 7.52 -24.57
N GLY A 102 -2.85 8.61 -23.80
CA GLY A 102 -3.68 9.76 -24.17
C GLY A 102 -5.18 9.46 -24.13
N SER A 103 -5.57 8.31 -23.56
CA SER A 103 -6.97 7.92 -23.39
C SER A 103 -7.67 8.59 -22.21
N ASP A 104 -6.95 9.41 -21.44
CA ASP A 104 -7.46 10.17 -20.32
C ASP A 104 -7.45 11.69 -20.60
N PRO A 105 -8.61 12.33 -20.79
CA PRO A 105 -8.71 13.77 -21.06
C PRO A 105 -8.32 14.65 -19.86
N LEU A 106 -8.09 14.07 -18.67
CA LEU A 106 -7.66 14.75 -17.45
C LEU A 106 -6.22 14.39 -17.07
N ALA A 107 -5.39 14.09 -18.06
CA ALA A 107 -4.00 13.68 -17.90
C ALA A 107 -3.18 14.63 -17.01
N GLY A 108 -2.60 14.07 -15.95
CA GLY A 108 -1.75 14.74 -14.98
C GLY A 108 -0.97 13.71 -14.16
N PRO A 109 -0.22 14.12 -13.13
CA PRO A 109 0.41 13.16 -12.23
C PRO A 109 -0.63 12.28 -11.54
N LEU A 110 -0.39 10.98 -11.50
CA LEU A 110 -1.21 10.05 -10.72
C LEU A 110 -0.86 10.20 -9.23
N VAL A 111 -1.87 10.54 -8.42
CA VAL A 111 -1.71 10.66 -6.96
C VAL A 111 -2.49 9.53 -6.27
N SER A 112 -1.77 8.67 -5.54
CA SER A 112 -2.36 7.62 -4.70
C SER A 112 -2.38 8.06 -3.23
N TYR A 113 -3.49 7.80 -2.53
CA TYR A 113 -3.63 8.05 -1.10
C TYR A 113 -3.97 6.75 -0.36
N THR A 114 -3.12 6.35 0.59
CA THR A 114 -3.24 5.07 1.31
C THR A 114 -2.65 5.16 2.71
N GLY A 115 -2.82 4.09 3.50
CA GLY A 115 -2.16 3.97 4.80
C GLY A 115 -0.64 3.90 4.64
N GLY A 116 0.10 4.52 5.56
CA GLY A 116 1.56 4.67 5.47
C GLY A 116 2.31 3.35 5.29
N GLY A 117 1.84 2.26 5.92
CA GLY A 117 2.42 0.92 5.77
C GLY A 117 2.47 0.38 4.34
N HIS A 118 1.71 0.97 3.41
CA HIS A 118 1.69 0.59 1.99
C HIS A 118 2.68 1.37 1.11
N ILE A 119 3.37 2.38 1.66
CA ILE A 119 4.35 3.20 0.90
C ILE A 119 5.74 3.22 1.54
N GLN A 120 5.87 2.80 2.80
CA GLN A 120 7.12 2.89 3.55
C GLN A 120 8.31 2.25 2.80
N TYR A 121 9.46 2.91 2.85
CA TYR A 121 10.71 2.50 2.22
C TYR A 121 10.64 2.33 0.70
N ASN A 122 9.59 2.85 0.05
CA ASN A 122 9.26 2.56 -1.35
C ASN A 122 9.09 1.05 -1.64
N LEU A 123 8.79 0.22 -0.62
CA LEU A 123 8.77 -1.25 -0.75
C LEU A 123 7.40 -1.87 -1.11
N PRO A 124 6.27 -1.56 -0.43
CA PRO A 124 5.04 -2.32 -0.59
C PRO A 124 4.38 -2.09 -1.96
N VAL A 125 3.74 -0.94 -2.17
CA VAL A 125 3.11 -0.59 -3.44
C VAL A 125 4.12 -0.01 -4.44
N PRO A 126 5.02 0.93 -4.09
CA PRO A 126 5.88 1.59 -5.08
C PRO A 126 6.82 0.64 -5.83
N LYS A 127 7.45 -0.32 -5.15
CA LYS A 127 8.28 -1.36 -5.79
C LYS A 127 7.47 -2.27 -6.71
N ARG A 128 6.25 -2.65 -6.31
CA ARG A 128 5.37 -3.49 -7.11
C ARG A 128 4.89 -2.75 -8.36
N VAL A 129 4.62 -1.45 -8.26
CA VAL A 129 4.34 -0.58 -9.42
C VAL A 129 5.54 -0.51 -10.36
N ALA A 130 6.74 -0.23 -9.82
CA ALA A 130 7.97 -0.14 -10.61
C ALA A 130 8.26 -1.44 -11.38
N ARG A 131 8.06 -2.59 -10.73
CA ARG A 131 8.27 -3.92 -11.33
C ARG A 131 7.35 -4.20 -12.52
N ARG A 132 6.14 -3.65 -12.51
CA ARG A 132 5.10 -3.87 -13.53
C ARG A 132 5.27 -2.98 -14.76
N LEU A 133 6.12 -1.96 -14.70
CA LEU A 133 6.31 -0.99 -15.77
C LEU A 133 7.63 -1.28 -16.49
N THR A 134 7.58 -1.33 -17.81
CA THR A 134 8.77 -1.50 -18.67
C THR A 134 9.58 -0.20 -18.78
N ASP A 135 8.90 0.95 -18.71
CA ASP A 135 9.53 2.27 -18.80
C ASP A 135 9.77 2.87 -17.41
N GLN A 136 10.79 3.73 -17.32
CA GLN A 136 11.06 4.47 -16.10
C GLN A 136 9.84 5.31 -15.69
N VAL A 137 9.40 5.13 -14.45
CA VAL A 137 8.39 5.98 -13.80
C VAL A 137 9.09 6.76 -12.70
N ARG A 138 8.87 8.08 -12.68
CA ARG A 138 9.27 8.90 -11.54
C ARG A 138 8.21 8.73 -10.45
N GLN A 139 8.59 8.12 -9.34
CA GLN A 139 7.74 7.98 -8.15
C GLN A 139 8.28 8.87 -7.03
N VAL A 140 7.38 9.47 -6.25
CA VAL A 140 7.70 10.23 -5.05
C VAL A 140 6.73 9.81 -3.96
N SER A 141 7.25 9.35 -2.82
CA SER A 141 6.47 9.01 -1.64
C SER A 141 6.50 10.15 -0.62
N VAL A 142 5.32 10.46 -0.09
CA VAL A 142 5.15 11.44 1.00
C VAL A 142 4.49 10.73 2.16
N TYR A 143 5.20 10.61 3.28
CA TYR A 143 4.68 10.01 4.50
C TYR A 143 4.19 11.10 5.45
N MET A 144 2.88 11.14 5.70
CA MET A 144 2.26 12.11 6.59
C MET A 144 2.24 11.60 8.02
N THR A 145 2.70 12.42 8.97
CA THR A 145 2.66 12.10 10.40
C THR A 145 2.53 13.35 11.26
N SER A 146 1.97 13.21 12.46
CA SER A 146 1.84 14.32 13.40
C SER A 146 3.19 14.69 14.01
N PHE A 147 3.46 15.99 14.14
CA PHE A 147 4.59 16.48 14.91
C PHE A 147 4.24 16.58 16.39
N GLU A 148 5.01 15.88 17.22
CA GLU A 148 4.89 15.89 18.67
C GLU A 148 6.29 16.04 19.27
N LEU A 149 6.48 17.01 20.16
CA LEU A 149 7.78 17.27 20.81
C LEU A 149 8.34 16.03 21.52
N GLY A 150 7.45 15.21 22.12
CA GLY A 150 7.84 13.98 22.81
C GLY A 150 8.24 12.82 21.88
N ARG A 151 8.17 12.99 20.55
CA ARG A 151 8.45 11.93 19.55
C ARG A 151 9.48 12.35 18.51
N VAL A 152 10.30 13.37 18.82
CA VAL A 152 11.32 13.89 17.89
C VAL A 152 12.34 12.81 17.51
N GLU A 153 12.76 11.96 18.45
CA GLU A 153 13.68 10.85 18.17
C GLU A 153 13.07 9.87 17.15
N GLU A 154 11.79 9.51 17.29
CA GLU A 154 11.11 8.66 16.31
C GLU A 154 11.08 9.30 14.91
N LEU A 155 10.90 10.62 14.82
CA LEU A 155 10.92 11.33 13.55
C LEU A 155 12.33 11.33 12.93
N GLN A 156 13.37 11.48 13.76
CA GLN A 156 14.77 11.37 13.32
C GLN A 156 15.09 9.97 12.82
N ASP A 157 14.58 8.92 13.47
CA ASP A 157 14.70 7.55 13.01
C ASP A 157 14.01 7.37 11.66
N MET A 158 12.79 7.88 11.49
CA MET A 158 12.06 7.83 10.21
C MET A 158 12.84 8.49 9.06
N ILE A 159 13.49 9.63 9.32
CA ILE A 159 14.34 10.31 8.33
C ILE A 159 15.58 9.48 8.02
N THR A 160 16.26 8.99 9.06
CA THR A 160 17.50 8.21 8.96
C THR A 160 17.28 6.90 8.21
N GLU A 161 16.19 6.21 8.50
CA GLU A 161 15.79 4.99 7.81
C GLU A 161 15.20 5.23 6.41
N LYS A 162 14.97 6.50 6.03
CA LYS A 162 14.39 6.89 4.74
C LYS A 162 13.07 6.17 4.45
N ILE A 163 12.12 6.29 5.39
CA ILE A 163 10.83 5.63 5.26
C ILE A 163 9.99 6.15 4.07
N ALA A 164 10.32 7.31 3.51
CA ALA A 164 9.72 7.88 2.30
C ALA A 164 10.65 8.97 1.74
N ASP A 165 10.37 9.48 0.54
CA ASP A 165 11.14 10.58 -0.05
C ASP A 165 10.94 11.90 0.70
N TYR A 166 9.75 12.10 1.25
CA TYR A 166 9.41 13.24 2.11
C TYR A 166 8.62 12.81 3.34
N LEU A 167 8.93 13.43 4.48
CA LEU A 167 8.05 13.45 5.64
C LEU A 167 7.24 14.74 5.65
N TRP A 168 5.92 14.63 5.71
CA TRP A 168 5.05 15.78 5.93
C TRP A 168 4.55 15.78 7.37
N LEU A 169 5.13 16.68 8.15
CA LEU A 169 4.74 16.93 9.54
C LEU A 169 3.46 17.78 9.61
N THR A 170 2.43 17.27 10.27
CA THR A 170 1.17 17.98 10.49
C THR A 170 0.96 18.29 11.98
N PRO A 171 0.12 19.29 12.32
CA PRO A 171 -0.37 19.42 13.68
C PRO A 171 -1.05 18.13 14.16
N VAL A 172 -0.99 17.87 15.47
CA VAL A 172 -1.76 16.79 16.10
C VAL A 172 -3.24 17.07 15.91
N SER A 173 -3.99 16.05 15.46
CA SER A 173 -5.43 16.19 15.28
C SER A 173 -6.14 16.34 16.63
N ALA A 174 -7.39 16.81 16.62
CA ALA A 174 -8.22 16.83 17.82
C ALA A 174 -8.44 15.42 18.41
N GLN A 175 -8.22 14.37 17.61
CA GLN A 175 -8.31 12.97 18.01
C GLN A 175 -6.99 12.44 18.60
N GLY A 176 -6.00 13.31 18.79
CA GLY A 176 -4.66 12.94 19.25
C GLY A 176 -3.81 12.35 18.12
N PRO A 177 -2.65 11.78 18.48
CA PRO A 177 -1.77 11.14 17.51
C PRO A 177 -2.36 9.81 17.03
N PRO A 178 -2.05 9.39 15.79
CA PRO A 178 -2.46 8.08 15.30
C PRO A 178 -1.87 7.00 16.20
N ARG A 179 -2.72 6.10 16.70
CA ARG A 179 -2.26 4.94 17.47
C ARG A 179 -1.39 4.07 16.58
N ARG A 180 -0.20 3.72 17.07
CA ARG A 180 0.61 2.66 16.48
C ARG A 180 -0.04 1.34 16.86
N CYS A 181 -1.00 0.92 16.03
CA CYS A 181 -1.94 -0.16 16.32
C CYS A 181 -2.89 0.19 17.49
#